data_AF-A0A9N9JW07-F1
#
_entry.id   AF-A0A9N9JW07-F1
#
_cell.length_a   1.000
_cell.length_b   1.000
_cell.length_c   1.000
_cell.angle_alpha   90.00
_cell.angle_beta   90.00
_cell.angle_gamma   90.00
#
_symmetry.space_group_name_H-M   'P 1'
#
loop_
_entity.id
_entity.type
_entity.pdbx_description
1 polymer ?
#
loop_
_entity_poly.entity_id
_entity_poly.type
_entity_poly.pdbx_seq_one_letter_code
_entity_poly.pdbx_strand_id
1 'polypeptide(L)'
;EEGGGIDVTYNTLLEEGDEESDLGSIPNSFRQLREHHFPLFITYNKFSKMLQGTYGIDSQKLTTQPRSYVDDFSAEEEDDDELSSKSSSINKSNLPRQNFVDYKSFHTNYWPHFSDSYKKNLDCELVFSEFSVIKGSNPEVDCLSREDYRAISVKKYPTFCHNRDKIYDLFQQYEKMKAQRGDYDSIDR
;
A
#
# COMPACT_ATOMS: atom_id res chain seq x y z
N GLU A 1 -48.62 -9.34 35.94
CA GLU A 1 -47.82 -8.18 36.41
C GLU A 1 -46.88 -8.73 37.47
N GLU A 2 -45.57 -8.56 37.42
CA GLU A 2 -44.81 -7.38 37.00
C GLU A 2 -43.61 -7.78 36.14
N GLY A 3 -43.35 -6.95 35.12
CA GLY A 3 -42.09 -6.92 34.40
C GLY A 3 -41.13 -5.92 35.06
N GLY A 4 -39.84 -6.10 34.77
CA GLY A 4 -38.78 -5.16 35.13
C GLY A 4 -37.46 -5.92 35.16
N GLY A 5 -36.41 -5.53 34.47
CA GLY A 5 -36.15 -4.42 33.57
C GLY A 5 -34.71 -4.67 33.15
N ILE A 6 -34.45 -4.71 31.84
CA ILE A 6 -33.11 -4.99 31.30
C ILE A 6 -32.27 -3.74 31.58
N ASP A 7 -31.29 -3.85 32.48
CA ASP A 7 -30.31 -2.80 32.74
C ASP A 7 -29.33 -2.74 31.56
N VAL A 8 -29.67 -1.89 30.59
CA VAL A 8 -28.79 -1.50 29.49
C VAL A 8 -28.09 -0.21 29.90
N THR A 9 -26.98 -0.33 30.62
CA THR A 9 -26.07 0.78 30.92
C THR A 9 -24.69 0.51 30.34
N TYR A 10 -24.63 0.31 29.03
CA TYR A 10 -23.39 0.50 28.25
C TYR A 10 -23.62 1.60 27.21
N ASN A 11 -23.65 2.84 27.69
CA ASN A 11 -23.42 4.04 26.89
C ASN A 11 -23.03 5.16 27.87
N THR A 12 -21.86 5.01 28.49
CA THR A 12 -21.16 6.14 29.08
C THR A 12 -20.80 7.07 27.93
N LEU A 13 -21.63 8.11 27.74
CA LEU A 13 -21.28 9.31 26.99
C LEU A 13 -19.86 9.70 27.44
N LEU A 14 -18.89 9.62 26.52
CA LEU A 14 -17.58 10.22 26.72
C LEU A 14 -17.83 11.73 26.70
N GLU A 15 -17.83 12.32 27.90
CA GLU A 15 -17.73 13.76 28.09
C GLU A 15 -16.49 14.24 27.33
N GLU A 16 -16.62 15.32 26.55
CA GLU A 16 -15.49 16.00 25.90
C GLU A 16 -14.62 16.65 26.98
N GLY A 17 -13.93 15.82 27.77
CA GLY A 17 -12.86 16.23 28.67
C GLY A 17 -11.60 16.54 27.88
N ASP A 18 -10.80 17.50 28.38
CA ASP A 18 -9.54 17.92 27.77
C ASP A 18 -8.63 16.71 27.48
N GLU A 19 -8.60 16.29 26.21
CA GLU A 19 -7.83 15.15 25.69
C GLU A 19 -6.34 15.21 26.09
N GLU A 20 -5.83 16.42 26.30
CA GLU A 20 -4.45 16.73 26.64
C GLU A 20 -4.10 16.37 28.09
N SER A 21 -5.07 16.44 29.00
CA SER A 21 -4.88 16.11 30.42
C SER A 21 -4.79 14.59 30.63
N ASP A 22 -5.65 13.83 29.96
CA ASP A 22 -5.73 12.37 30.14
C ASP A 22 -4.60 11.63 29.42
N LEU A 23 -4.18 12.12 28.25
CA LEU A 23 -3.12 11.49 27.43
C LEU A 23 -1.72 12.06 27.70
N GLY A 24 -1.57 12.96 28.68
CA GLY A 24 -0.29 13.56 29.06
C GLY A 24 0.69 12.57 29.67
N SER A 25 0.19 11.51 30.32
CA SER A 25 1.01 10.44 30.89
C SER A 25 1.67 9.56 29.82
N ILE A 26 1.17 9.57 28.58
CA ILE A 26 1.67 8.76 27.48
C ILE A 26 2.75 9.56 26.72
N PRO A 27 3.94 8.99 26.48
CA PRO A 27 5.01 9.68 25.76
C PRO A 27 4.65 9.90 24.28
N ASN A 28 5.19 10.98 23.68
CA ASN A 28 5.05 11.25 22.24
C ASN A 28 6.02 10.43 21.37
N SER A 29 6.46 9.27 21.83
CA SER A 29 7.32 8.36 21.08
C SER A 29 7.04 6.90 21.45
N PHE A 30 6.81 6.04 20.46
CA PHE A 30 6.61 4.60 20.65
C PHE A 30 7.83 3.94 21.31
N ARG A 31 9.03 4.46 21.07
CA ARG A 31 10.28 3.96 21.70
C ARG A 31 10.29 4.15 23.22
N GLN A 32 9.47 5.07 23.74
CA GLN A 32 9.42 5.41 25.16
C GLN A 32 8.24 4.76 25.88
N LEU A 33 7.38 4.02 25.15
CA LEU A 33 6.30 3.25 25.76
C LEU A 33 6.88 2.13 26.62
N ARG A 34 6.27 1.95 27.79
CA ARG A 34 6.54 0.85 28.73
C ARG A 34 5.27 0.02 28.94
N GLU A 35 5.42 -1.18 29.49
CA GLU A 35 4.31 -2.13 29.70
C GLU A 35 3.11 -1.55 30.44
N HIS A 36 3.33 -0.65 31.41
CA HIS A 36 2.24 0.00 32.16
C HIS A 36 1.36 0.97 31.35
N HIS A 37 1.74 1.27 30.10
CA HIS A 37 0.90 2.07 29.19
C HIS A 37 -0.08 1.20 28.37
N PHE A 38 0.02 -0.13 28.48
CA PHE A 38 -0.86 -1.06 27.80
C PHE A 38 -1.96 -1.58 28.75
N PRO A 39 -3.19 -1.81 28.25
CA PRO A 39 -3.66 -1.57 26.87
C PRO A 39 -3.77 -0.09 26.51
N LEU A 40 -3.36 0.26 25.28
CA LEU A 40 -3.26 1.64 24.83
C LEU A 40 -4.58 2.12 24.21
N PHE A 41 -5.23 3.10 24.83
CA PHE A 41 -6.40 3.79 24.29
C PHE A 41 -6.02 5.26 24.06
N ILE A 42 -5.85 5.64 22.81
CA ILE A 42 -5.38 6.98 22.41
C ILE A 42 -6.20 7.51 21.23
N THR A 43 -6.25 8.82 21.09
CA THR A 43 -6.86 9.47 19.93
C THR A 43 -5.90 9.45 18.73
N TYR A 44 -6.45 9.69 17.53
CA TYR A 44 -5.66 9.87 16.31
C TYR A 44 -4.59 10.97 16.48
N ASN A 45 -4.97 12.09 17.11
CA ASN A 45 -4.06 13.22 17.35
C ASN A 45 -2.83 12.80 18.16
N LYS A 46 -3.04 11.99 19.22
CA LYS A 46 -1.95 11.47 20.04
C LYS A 46 -1.10 10.47 19.25
N PHE A 47 -1.73 9.57 18.50
CA PHE A 47 -1.04 8.61 17.64
C PHE A 47 -0.15 9.30 16.59
N SER A 48 -0.64 10.34 15.92
CA SER A 48 0.13 11.15 14.97
C SER A 48 1.34 11.83 15.64
N LYS A 49 1.17 12.39 16.85
CA LYS A 49 2.30 12.94 17.63
C LYS A 49 3.35 11.86 17.93
N MET A 50 2.92 10.63 18.23
CA MET A 50 3.82 9.50 18.49
C MET A 50 4.57 9.02 17.25
N LEU A 51 3.90 8.99 16.09
CA LEU A 51 4.53 8.72 14.78
C LEU A 51 5.62 9.74 14.47
N GLN A 52 5.30 11.03 14.63
CA GLN A 52 6.23 12.13 14.45
C GLN A 52 7.44 11.99 15.37
N GLY A 53 7.24 11.74 16.68
CA GLY A 53 8.34 11.66 17.64
C GLY A 53 9.18 10.39 17.54
N THR A 54 8.70 9.33 16.88
CA THR A 54 9.43 8.06 16.74
C THR A 54 10.16 7.93 15.42
N TYR A 55 9.49 8.35 14.35
CA TYR A 55 9.91 8.11 12.97
C TYR A 55 10.06 9.39 12.16
N GLY A 56 9.73 10.56 12.73
CA GLY A 56 9.73 11.83 12.00
C GLY A 56 8.60 11.95 10.96
N ILE A 57 7.62 11.04 10.99
CA ILE A 57 6.53 11.01 10.01
C ILE A 57 5.46 12.02 10.40
N ASP A 58 5.29 13.03 9.56
CA ASP A 58 4.27 14.08 9.73
C ASP A 58 3.03 13.75 8.91
N SER A 59 1.99 13.26 9.58
CA SER A 59 0.72 12.89 8.93
C SER A 59 0.00 14.10 8.30
N GLN A 60 0.21 15.32 8.80
CA GLN A 60 -0.43 16.52 8.22
C GLN A 60 0.25 16.98 6.93
N LYS A 61 1.55 16.70 6.76
CA LYS A 61 2.27 16.95 5.49
C LYS A 61 1.88 15.97 4.39
N LEU A 62 1.48 14.76 4.75
CA LEU A 62 0.98 13.75 3.80
C LEU A 62 -0.40 14.09 3.22
N THR A 63 -1.26 14.75 4.00
CA THR A 63 -2.61 15.17 3.55
C THR A 63 -2.62 16.51 2.82
N THR A 64 -1.61 17.36 3.05
CA THR A 64 -1.53 18.71 2.46
C THR A 64 -0.72 18.77 1.18
N GLN A 65 -0.06 17.68 0.77
CA GLN A 65 0.37 17.52 -0.62
C GLN A 65 -0.90 17.24 -1.45
N PRO A 66 -1.41 18.19 -2.26
CA PRO A 66 -2.30 17.78 -3.32
C PRO A 66 -1.44 16.90 -4.22
N ARG A 67 -1.81 15.62 -4.39
CA ARG A 67 -1.49 14.93 -5.63
C ARG A 67 -2.15 15.77 -6.73
N SER A 68 -1.42 16.75 -7.28
CA SER A 68 -1.88 17.50 -8.44
C SER A 68 -1.82 16.55 -9.63
N TYR A 69 -2.82 15.70 -9.70
CA TYR A 69 -3.29 15.07 -10.92
C TYR A 69 -3.82 16.21 -11.78
N VAL A 70 -2.94 16.82 -12.57
CA VAL A 70 -3.36 17.57 -13.75
C VAL A 70 -3.25 16.61 -14.91
N ASP A 71 -4.43 16.13 -15.27
CA ASP A 71 -4.82 15.76 -16.62
C ASP A 71 -4.33 16.84 -17.60
N ASP A 72 -3.40 16.47 -18.48
CA ASP A 72 -3.19 17.21 -19.73
C ASP A 72 -2.72 16.23 -20.81
N PHE A 73 -3.69 15.72 -21.55
CA PHE A 73 -3.49 15.14 -22.87
C PHE A 73 -3.42 16.29 -23.88
N SER A 74 -2.23 16.57 -24.43
CA SER A 74 -2.12 17.06 -25.80
C SER A 74 -0.72 16.86 -26.39
N ALA A 75 -0.64 15.85 -27.26
CA ALA A 75 -0.18 15.93 -28.63
C ALA A 75 0.96 16.94 -29.01
N GLU A 76 2.08 16.31 -29.42
CA GLU A 76 2.98 16.61 -30.56
C GLU A 76 4.19 17.58 -30.42
N GLU A 77 5.28 17.07 -31.01
CA GLU A 77 6.48 17.69 -31.63
C GLU A 77 7.59 18.41 -30.80
N GLU A 78 8.77 17.79 -30.90
CA GLU A 78 10.12 18.30 -31.29
C GLU A 78 10.87 19.45 -30.58
N ASP A 79 12.16 19.13 -30.40
CA ASP A 79 13.40 19.92 -30.45
C ASP A 79 14.00 20.69 -29.24
N ASP A 80 15.29 20.35 -29.05
CA ASP A 80 16.46 21.05 -28.51
C ASP A 80 16.35 21.91 -27.23
N ASP A 81 17.12 21.55 -26.20
CA ASP A 81 18.40 22.24 -26.02
C ASP A 81 19.31 21.59 -24.96
N GLU A 82 20.57 21.57 -25.36
CA GLU A 82 21.80 21.17 -24.70
C GLU A 82 22.04 21.92 -23.37
N LEU A 83 22.58 21.23 -22.34
CA LEU A 83 23.77 21.70 -21.60
C LEU A 83 24.26 20.67 -20.57
N SER A 84 25.56 20.45 -20.68
CA SER A 84 26.36 19.39 -20.08
C SER A 84 26.52 19.48 -18.56
N SER A 85 26.61 18.31 -17.92
CA SER A 85 27.67 18.05 -16.94
C SER A 85 28.06 16.57 -16.96
N LYS A 86 29.25 16.34 -17.52
CA LYS A 86 29.98 15.07 -17.53
C LYS A 86 30.19 14.56 -16.10
N SER A 87 29.78 13.33 -15.83
CA SER A 87 30.62 12.43 -15.07
C SER A 87 30.72 11.09 -15.79
N SER A 88 31.96 10.63 -15.89
CA SER A 88 32.49 9.61 -16.77
C SER A 88 31.90 8.22 -16.53
N SER A 89 31.58 7.57 -17.64
CA SER A 89 31.91 6.19 -17.96
C SER A 89 32.18 5.24 -16.79
N ILE A 90 31.14 4.50 -16.40
CA ILE A 90 31.31 3.07 -16.19
C ILE A 90 30.27 2.37 -17.06
N ASN A 91 30.74 1.83 -18.17
CA ASN A 91 30.04 0.83 -18.97
C ASN A 91 29.83 -0.43 -18.09
N LYS A 92 28.83 -0.42 -17.22
CA LYS A 92 28.27 -1.64 -16.62
C LYS A 92 27.34 -2.29 -17.63
N SER A 93 27.92 -2.74 -18.74
CA SER A 93 27.30 -3.75 -19.55
C SER A 93 27.28 -5.05 -18.73
N ASN A 94 26.11 -5.67 -18.62
CA ASN A 94 25.91 -7.08 -18.23
C ASN A 94 26.11 -7.48 -16.76
N LEU A 95 25.61 -6.68 -15.81
CA LEU A 95 25.00 -7.25 -14.62
C LEU A 95 23.50 -6.99 -14.75
N PRO A 96 22.59 -7.97 -14.59
CA PRO A 96 21.18 -7.63 -14.42
C PRO A 96 21.14 -6.74 -13.19
N ARG A 97 20.94 -5.43 -13.40
CA ARG A 97 20.51 -4.57 -12.32
C ARG A 97 19.16 -5.16 -11.95
N GLN A 98 19.13 -5.90 -10.86
CA GLN A 98 17.90 -6.22 -10.18
C GLN A 98 17.23 -4.87 -9.91
N ASN A 99 16.27 -4.48 -10.74
CA ASN A 99 15.58 -3.21 -10.55
C ASN A 99 14.44 -3.51 -9.62
N PHE A 100 14.40 -2.77 -8.50
CA PHE A 100 13.27 -2.81 -7.60
C PHE A 100 12.03 -2.28 -8.33
N VAL A 101 11.00 -3.12 -8.45
CA VAL A 101 9.73 -2.77 -9.08
C VAL A 101 8.83 -2.19 -8.00
N ASP A 102 8.84 -0.87 -7.90
CA ASP A 102 7.81 -0.12 -7.19
C ASP A 102 6.55 0.04 -8.07
N TYR A 103 5.44 0.49 -7.49
CA TYR A 103 4.18 0.73 -8.20
C TYR A 103 4.39 1.58 -9.47
N LYS A 104 5.20 2.65 -9.40
CA LYS A 104 5.51 3.50 -10.55
C LYS A 104 6.22 2.71 -11.67
N SER A 105 7.16 1.85 -11.29
CA SER A 105 7.87 0.98 -12.24
C SER A 105 6.94 -0.05 -12.85
N PHE A 106 6.03 -0.63 -12.05
CA PHE A 106 5.00 -1.55 -12.53
C PHE A 106 4.07 -0.87 -13.55
N HIS A 107 3.54 0.31 -13.20
CA HIS A 107 2.64 1.06 -14.05
C HIS A 107 3.28 1.49 -15.38
N THR A 108 4.55 1.89 -15.39
CA THR A 108 5.20 2.35 -16.64
C THR A 108 5.78 1.20 -17.46
N ASN A 109 6.38 0.19 -16.82
CA ASN A 109 7.18 -0.82 -17.53
C ASN A 109 6.47 -2.16 -17.75
N TYR A 110 5.38 -2.43 -17.02
CA TYR A 110 4.67 -3.71 -17.08
C TYR A 110 3.22 -3.51 -17.53
N TRP A 111 2.51 -2.55 -16.95
CA TRP A 111 1.10 -2.30 -17.26
C TRP A 111 0.78 -2.08 -18.75
N PRO A 112 1.60 -1.34 -19.54
CA PRO A 112 1.32 -1.12 -20.96
C PRO A 112 1.39 -2.40 -21.80
N HIS A 113 2.10 -3.43 -21.32
CA HIS A 113 2.23 -4.71 -22.02
C HIS A 113 1.06 -5.67 -21.78
N PHE A 114 0.18 -5.38 -20.81
CA PHE A 114 -1.06 -6.13 -20.65
C PHE A 114 -2.06 -5.78 -21.75
N SER A 115 -2.99 -6.70 -22.06
CA SER A 115 -3.99 -6.46 -23.09
C SER A 115 -4.96 -5.36 -22.70
N ASP A 116 -5.44 -4.61 -23.69
CA ASP A 116 -6.31 -3.44 -23.48
C ASP A 116 -7.66 -3.80 -22.84
N SER A 117 -8.09 -5.07 -22.93
CA SER A 117 -9.24 -5.62 -22.21
C SER A 117 -9.10 -5.53 -20.69
N TYR A 118 -7.88 -5.62 -20.16
CA TYR A 118 -7.60 -5.51 -18.73
C TYR A 118 -7.51 -4.05 -18.30
N LYS A 119 -6.81 -3.21 -19.08
CA LYS A 119 -6.62 -1.78 -18.79
C LYS A 119 -7.94 -0.99 -18.69
N LYS A 120 -8.97 -1.40 -19.46
CA LYS A 120 -10.28 -0.72 -19.46
C LYS A 120 -11.21 -1.16 -18.32
N ASN A 121 -10.99 -2.34 -17.74
CA ASN A 121 -11.92 -2.95 -16.79
C ASN A 121 -11.33 -3.19 -15.40
N LEU A 122 -10.02 -2.99 -15.24
CA LEU A 122 -9.28 -3.24 -14.00
C LEU A 122 -8.42 -2.02 -13.68
N ASP A 123 -8.41 -1.64 -12.40
CA ASP A 123 -7.54 -0.60 -11.89
C ASP A 123 -6.15 -1.18 -11.62
N CYS A 124 -5.11 -0.53 -12.17
CA CYS A 124 -3.72 -0.94 -12.03
C CYS A 124 -3.28 -1.04 -10.57
N GLU A 125 -3.68 -0.09 -9.72
CA GLU A 125 -3.27 -0.03 -8.31
C GLU A 125 -3.89 -1.19 -7.53
N LEU A 126 -5.18 -1.44 -7.77
CA LEU A 126 -5.89 -2.56 -7.16
C LEU A 126 -5.31 -3.90 -7.62
N VAL A 127 -5.00 -4.07 -8.90
CA VAL A 127 -4.35 -5.29 -9.42
C VAL A 127 -3.00 -5.52 -8.76
N PHE A 128 -2.18 -4.48 -8.63
CA PHE A 128 -0.87 -4.57 -7.97
C PHE A 128 -1.01 -4.98 -6.50
N SER A 129 -2.00 -4.45 -5.78
CA SER A 129 -2.28 -4.86 -4.40
C SER A 129 -2.74 -6.31 -4.28
N GLU A 130 -3.51 -6.82 -5.24
CA GLU A 130 -3.96 -8.21 -5.25
C GLU A 130 -2.83 -9.21 -5.49
N PHE A 131 -1.77 -8.82 -6.21
CA PHE A 131 -0.59 -9.67 -6.34
C PHE A 131 0.05 -9.93 -4.96
N SER A 132 -0.08 -9.01 -4.02
CA SER A 132 0.32 -9.22 -2.62
C SER A 132 -0.56 -10.22 -1.90
N VAL A 133 -1.86 -10.29 -2.24
CA VAL A 133 -2.78 -11.29 -1.70
C VAL A 133 -2.44 -12.68 -2.23
N ILE A 134 -2.09 -12.78 -3.52
CA ILE A 134 -1.70 -14.06 -4.15
C ILE A 134 -0.39 -14.58 -3.58
N LYS A 135 0.63 -13.73 -3.43
CA LYS A 135 1.90 -14.14 -2.80
C LYS A 135 1.77 -14.38 -1.30
N GLY A 136 0.80 -13.73 -0.66
CA GLY A 136 0.57 -13.87 0.78
C GLY A 136 1.55 -13.06 1.62
N SER A 137 1.28 -12.99 2.92
CA SER A 137 2.08 -12.25 3.89
C SER A 137 3.12 -13.09 4.62
N ASN A 138 3.12 -14.41 4.44
CA ASN A 138 4.04 -15.33 5.10
C ASN A 138 5.11 -15.83 4.12
N PRO A 139 6.40 -15.52 4.32
CA PRO A 139 7.48 -15.91 3.41
C PRO A 139 7.77 -17.43 3.39
N GLU A 140 7.27 -18.19 4.37
CA GLU A 140 7.42 -19.65 4.40
C GLU A 140 6.36 -20.39 3.57
N VAL A 141 5.34 -19.67 3.09
CA VAL A 141 4.23 -20.24 2.33
C VAL A 141 4.39 -19.86 0.87
N ASP A 142 4.33 -20.86 0.00
CA ASP A 142 4.35 -20.64 -1.45
C ASP A 142 3.17 -19.76 -1.89
N CYS A 143 3.33 -19.11 -3.06
CA CYS A 143 2.27 -18.35 -3.68
C CYS A 143 0.98 -19.19 -3.80
N LEU A 144 -0.17 -18.56 -3.58
CA LEU A 144 -1.45 -19.23 -3.69
C LEU A 144 -1.62 -19.83 -5.09
N SER A 145 -2.10 -21.07 -5.14
CA SER A 145 -2.53 -21.69 -6.39
C SER A 145 -3.73 -20.93 -6.95
N ARG A 146 -4.04 -21.14 -8.24
CA ARG A 146 -5.20 -20.53 -8.88
C ARG A 146 -6.48 -20.92 -8.15
N GLU A 147 -6.58 -22.18 -7.77
CA GLU A 147 -7.70 -22.77 -7.06
C GLU A 147 -7.87 -22.16 -5.67
N ASP A 148 -6.77 -22.02 -4.92
CA ASP A 148 -6.78 -21.43 -3.59
C ASP A 148 -7.13 -19.94 -3.63
N TYR A 149 -6.55 -19.20 -4.56
CA TYR A 149 -6.89 -17.79 -4.80
C TYR A 149 -8.37 -17.62 -5.16
N ARG A 150 -8.91 -18.52 -5.99
CA ARG A 150 -10.34 -18.54 -6.34
C ARG A 150 -11.21 -18.89 -5.14
N ALA A 151 -10.74 -19.75 -4.23
CA ALA A 151 -11.45 -20.17 -3.02
C ALA A 151 -11.38 -19.14 -1.88
N ILE A 152 -10.56 -18.08 -1.99
CA ILE A 152 -10.48 -17.03 -0.97
C ILE A 152 -11.88 -16.48 -0.63
N SER A 153 -12.13 -16.20 0.64
CA SER A 153 -13.39 -15.60 1.06
C SER A 153 -13.68 -14.29 0.33
N VAL A 154 -14.77 -14.26 -0.44
CA VAL A 154 -15.31 -13.05 -1.10
C VAL A 154 -15.63 -11.96 -0.07
N LYS A 155 -15.98 -12.35 1.16
CA LYS A 155 -16.23 -11.40 2.26
C LYS A 155 -14.97 -10.65 2.69
N LYS A 156 -13.79 -11.29 2.59
CA LYS A 156 -12.51 -10.70 2.99
C LYS A 156 -11.83 -9.96 1.83
N TYR A 157 -12.01 -10.42 0.60
CA TYR A 157 -11.44 -9.83 -0.61
C TYR A 157 -12.49 -9.78 -1.74
N PRO A 158 -13.39 -8.78 -1.73
CA PRO A 158 -14.51 -8.69 -2.67
C PRO A 158 -14.13 -8.08 -4.02
N THR A 159 -13.06 -7.27 -4.08
CA THR A 159 -12.71 -6.37 -5.19
C THR A 159 -12.74 -7.03 -6.57
N PHE A 160 -12.18 -8.23 -6.69
CA PHE A 160 -12.12 -8.97 -7.95
C PHE A 160 -12.78 -10.35 -7.87
N CYS A 161 -13.79 -10.53 -7.01
CA CYS A 161 -14.42 -11.84 -6.81
C CYS A 161 -14.93 -12.50 -8.11
N HIS A 162 -15.38 -11.71 -9.08
CA HIS A 162 -15.82 -12.20 -10.40
C HIS A 162 -14.71 -12.25 -11.46
N ASN A 163 -13.56 -11.63 -11.20
CA ASN A 163 -12.45 -11.49 -12.15
C ASN A 163 -11.17 -12.20 -11.66
N ARG A 164 -11.24 -13.05 -10.63
CA ARG A 164 -10.06 -13.70 -10.03
C ARG A 164 -9.22 -14.47 -11.04
N ASP A 165 -9.85 -15.17 -11.97
CA ASP A 165 -9.14 -15.91 -13.02
C ASP A 165 -8.28 -14.96 -13.87
N LYS A 166 -8.82 -13.79 -14.24
CA LYS A 166 -8.09 -12.74 -14.99
C LYS A 166 -6.95 -12.14 -14.18
N ILE A 167 -7.16 -11.91 -12.88
CA ILE A 167 -6.09 -11.41 -11.99
C ILE A 167 -4.96 -12.43 -11.89
N TYR A 168 -5.29 -13.72 -11.79
CA TYR A 168 -4.28 -14.76 -11.74
C TYR A 168 -3.50 -14.89 -13.05
N ASP A 169 -4.18 -14.76 -14.21
CA ASP A 169 -3.50 -14.71 -15.51
C ASP A 169 -2.53 -13.52 -15.60
N LEU A 170 -2.94 -12.33 -15.13
CA LEU A 170 -2.09 -11.14 -15.04
C LEU A 170 -0.89 -11.37 -14.13
N PHE A 171 -1.10 -11.99 -12.97
CA PHE A 171 -0.04 -12.33 -12.03
C PHE A 171 1.00 -13.25 -12.68
N GLN A 172 0.57 -14.31 -13.36
CA GLN A 172 1.50 -15.21 -14.06
C GLN A 172 2.27 -14.52 -15.18
N GLN A 173 1.60 -13.64 -15.94
CA GLN A 173 2.26 -12.87 -17.00
C GLN A 173 3.29 -11.89 -16.42
N TYR A 174 2.94 -11.22 -15.32
CA TYR A 174 3.83 -10.33 -14.59
C TYR A 174 5.07 -11.06 -14.07
N GLU A 175 4.88 -12.16 -13.34
CA GLU A 175 5.98 -12.97 -12.81
C GLU A 175 6.91 -13.47 -13.92
N LYS A 176 6.37 -13.89 -15.06
CA LYS A 176 7.17 -14.32 -16.21
C LYS A 176 8.01 -13.18 -16.79
N MET A 177 7.43 -11.99 -16.97
CA MET A 177 8.15 -10.82 -17.48
C MET A 177 9.22 -10.35 -16.50
N LYS A 178 8.90 -10.36 -15.21
CA LYS A 178 9.81 -9.97 -14.13
C LYS A 178 10.99 -10.94 -14.03
N ALA A 179 10.74 -12.26 -14.08
CA ALA A 179 11.77 -13.28 -14.10
C ALA A 179 12.70 -13.17 -15.32
N GLN A 180 12.17 -12.83 -16.50
CA GLN A 180 12.98 -12.59 -17.70
C GLN A 180 13.90 -11.38 -17.57
N ARG A 181 13.46 -10.34 -16.84
CA ARG A 181 14.24 -9.12 -16.59
C ARG A 181 15.19 -9.26 -15.40
N GLY A 182 14.98 -10.26 -14.55
CA GLY A 182 15.70 -10.42 -13.29
C GLY A 182 15.35 -9.33 -12.27
N ASP A 183 14.16 -8.75 -12.38
CA ASP A 183 13.66 -7.70 -11.49
C ASP A 183 13.08 -8.32 -10.21
N TYR A 184 12.97 -7.54 -9.13
CA TYR A 184 12.32 -7.94 -7.88
C TYR A 184 11.39 -6.84 -7.39
N ASP A 185 10.27 -7.19 -6.78
CA ASP A 185 9.26 -6.25 -6.29
C ASP A 185 9.18 -6.23 -4.75
N SER A 186 8.35 -5.34 -4.19
CA SER A 186 8.15 -5.24 -2.73
C SER A 186 7.44 -6.45 -2.10
N ILE A 187 6.95 -7.35 -2.95
CA ILE A 187 6.17 -8.54 -2.62
C ILE A 187 7.06 -9.80 -2.74
N ASP A 188 8.13 -9.75 -3.54
CA ASP A 188 9.25 -10.70 -3.51
C ASP A 188 10.04 -10.49 -2.23
N ARG A 189 9.91 -11.43 -1.29
CA ARG A 189 10.58 -11.39 0.02
C ARG A 189 11.53 -12.55 0.20
#